data_AF-A0A7J7L2E6-F1
#
_entry.id   AF-A0A7J7L2E6-F1
#
_cell.length_a   1.000
_cell.length_b   1.000
_cell.length_c   1.000
_cell.angle_alpha   90.00
_cell.angle_beta   90.00
_cell.angle_gamma   90.00
#
_symmetry.space_group_name_H-M   'P 1'
#
loop_
_entity.id
_entity.type
_entity.pdbx_description
1 polymer ?
#
loop_
_entity_poly.entity_id
_entity_poly.type
_entity_poly.pdbx_seq_one_letter_code
_entity_poly.pdbx_strand_id
1 'polypeptide(L)'
;MPSNLSTMAGAISTLMRILASLKESLKKILVRREFDKYWDEAYMHCTARLAEMLDVYSKDLQNKITADNFLMDEIQVWKYIEDVYVRVLKKHSERYPQLHSSTIRAGHNLMSMVNDSKFNLSFIFTNFTNVLNDKNKSKIGLPIFDDVEVVHLRKYSPVVVQQAFDMKMRLTAYWKIVLLRLVDSLGLHLVLSVQNLVNNSIEDEIVKELLNSQNGGIEKMLEESPVVVTKREKLNKSIKLLQDSKEVVSNIMDRMSADGCPAH
;
A
#
# COMPACT_ATOMS: atom_id res chain seq x y z
N MET A 1 35.67 -0.65 33.84
CA MET A 1 35.10 -0.39 32.49
C MET A 1 35.81 -1.28 31.47
N PRO A 2 35.16 -1.74 30.39
CA PRO A 2 35.88 -2.33 29.27
C PRO A 2 36.84 -1.27 28.71
N SER A 3 38.10 -1.60 28.50
CA SER A 3 39.19 -0.70 28.10
C SER A 3 38.90 0.09 26.81
N ASN A 4 37.96 -0.42 26.01
CA ASN A 4 37.62 -0.01 24.66
C ASN A 4 36.69 1.22 24.62
N LEU A 5 36.15 1.65 25.76
CA LEU A 5 35.24 2.80 25.91
C LEU A 5 35.92 4.00 26.58
N SER A 6 37.22 3.91 26.89
CA SER A 6 37.99 4.98 27.56
C SER A 6 38.34 6.16 26.64
N THR A 7 38.02 6.06 25.35
CA THR A 7 38.34 7.06 24.34
C THR A 7 37.10 7.42 23.54
N MET A 8 36.95 8.72 23.25
CA MET A 8 35.89 9.30 22.41
C MET A 8 35.69 8.51 21.10
N ALA A 9 36.77 8.00 20.50
CA ALA A 9 36.73 7.18 19.29
C ALA A 9 36.00 5.83 19.50
N GLY A 10 36.18 5.16 20.64
CA GLY A 10 35.52 3.89 20.97
C GLY A 10 34.03 4.07 21.26
N ALA A 11 33.66 5.17 21.91
CA ALA A 11 32.29 5.60 22.12
C ALA A 11 31.55 5.85 20.80
N ILE A 12 32.14 6.67 19.92
CA ILE A 12 31.61 6.95 18.58
C ILE A 12 31.47 5.67 17.75
N SER A 13 32.48 4.79 17.77
CA SER A 13 32.43 3.50 17.05
C SER A 13 31.29 2.60 17.55
N THR A 14 31.07 2.56 18.87
CA THR A 14 29.98 1.77 19.47
C THR A 14 28.61 2.32 19.08
N LEU A 15 28.45 3.64 19.09
CA LEU A 15 27.22 4.31 18.70
C LEU A 15 26.92 4.09 17.20
N MET A 16 27.92 4.23 16.32
CA MET A 16 27.77 3.93 14.89
C MET A 16 27.36 2.48 14.64
N ARG A 17 27.88 1.53 15.43
CA ARG A 17 27.47 0.11 15.34
C ARG A 17 26.02 -0.11 15.77
N ILE A 18 25.55 0.58 16.81
CA ILE A 18 24.14 0.53 17.24
C ILE A 18 23.24 1.13 16.15
N LEU A 19 23.62 2.27 15.58
CA LEU A 19 22.89 2.90 14.48
C LEU A 19 22.80 2.01 13.24
N ALA A 20 23.91 1.36 12.86
CA ALA A 20 23.91 0.40 11.77
C ALA A 20 22.94 -0.76 12.03
N SER A 21 22.92 -1.29 13.26
CA SER A 21 22.01 -2.37 13.67
C SER A 21 20.54 -1.93 13.67
N LEU A 22 20.25 -0.70 14.12
CA LEU A 22 18.92 -0.10 14.10
C LEU A 22 18.44 0.07 12.66
N LYS A 23 19.26 0.68 11.80
CA LYS A 23 18.98 0.94 10.38
C LYS A 23 18.66 -0.35 9.64
N GLU A 24 19.44 -1.41 9.87
CA GLU A 24 19.19 -2.72 9.25
C GLU A 24 17.89 -3.37 9.77
N SER A 25 17.60 -3.24 11.06
CA SER A 25 16.34 -3.75 11.63
C SER A 25 15.12 -3.02 11.06
N LEU A 26 15.20 -1.69 10.95
CA LEU A 26 14.13 -0.88 10.33
C LEU A 26 13.99 -1.19 8.83
N LYS A 27 15.07 -1.42 8.10
CA LYS A 27 15.00 -1.89 6.69
C LYS A 27 14.28 -3.23 6.59
N LYS A 28 14.63 -4.18 7.45
CA LYS A 28 14.01 -5.51 7.46
C LYS A 28 12.50 -5.42 7.67
N ILE A 29 12.06 -4.64 8.66
CA ILE A 29 10.65 -4.50 9.03
C ILE A 29 9.89 -3.64 8.01
N LEU A 30 10.37 -2.42 7.74
CA LEU A 30 9.62 -1.39 7.02
C LEU A 30 9.79 -1.45 5.50
N VAL A 31 10.88 -2.06 5.00
CA VAL A 31 11.21 -2.11 3.57
C VAL A 31 11.16 -3.54 3.02
N ARG A 32 11.80 -4.51 3.69
CA ARG A 32 11.90 -5.90 3.20
C ARG A 32 10.77 -6.83 3.66
N ARG A 33 9.91 -6.39 4.61
CA ARG A 33 8.84 -7.21 5.21
C ARG A 33 9.35 -8.51 5.86
N GLU A 34 10.57 -8.50 6.37
CA GLU A 34 11.12 -9.61 7.17
C GLU A 34 10.65 -9.44 8.62
N PHE A 35 9.66 -10.24 9.02
CA PHE A 35 9.07 -10.20 10.37
C PHE A 35 9.64 -11.28 11.30
N ASP A 36 10.73 -11.92 10.89
CA ASP A 36 11.32 -13.09 11.56
C ASP A 36 11.90 -12.81 12.96
N LYS A 37 11.67 -11.63 13.52
CA LYS A 37 12.05 -11.29 14.89
C LYS A 37 10.88 -10.77 15.72
N TYR A 38 9.73 -10.52 15.09
CA TYR A 38 8.60 -9.79 15.64
C TYR A 38 7.27 -10.48 15.31
N TRP A 39 7.30 -11.80 15.07
CA TRP A 39 6.16 -12.61 14.64
C TRP A 39 4.95 -12.56 15.59
N ASP A 40 5.15 -12.34 16.89
CA ASP A 40 4.07 -12.26 17.89
C ASP A 40 3.51 -10.83 18.08
N GLU A 41 4.12 -9.82 17.46
CA GLU A 41 3.75 -8.41 17.64
C GLU A 41 2.90 -7.91 16.47
N ALA A 42 1.59 -8.24 16.50
CA ALA A 42 0.65 -7.97 15.40
C ALA A 42 0.62 -6.49 14.92
N TYR A 43 0.99 -5.53 15.76
CA TYR A 43 1.06 -4.11 15.41
C TYR A 43 2.26 -3.74 14.51
N MET A 44 3.24 -4.62 14.35
CA MET A 44 4.41 -4.42 13.49
C MET A 44 4.14 -4.73 12.00
N HIS A 45 2.95 -5.22 11.64
CA HIS A 45 2.58 -5.57 10.25
C HIS A 45 1.99 -4.38 9.46
N CYS A 46 2.71 -3.26 9.39
CA CYS A 46 2.24 -2.01 8.79
C CYS A 46 1.63 -2.17 7.39
N THR A 47 2.15 -3.06 6.55
CA THR A 47 1.62 -3.22 5.20
C THR A 47 0.31 -4.00 5.12
N ALA A 48 0.05 -4.95 6.02
CA ALA A 48 -1.23 -5.64 6.07
C ALA A 48 -2.34 -4.65 6.46
N ARG A 49 -2.04 -3.80 7.45
CA ARG A 49 -2.95 -2.77 7.94
C ARG A 49 -3.23 -1.68 6.89
N LEU A 50 -2.22 -1.29 6.11
CA LEU A 50 -2.42 -0.39 4.96
C LEU A 50 -3.29 -1.04 3.88
N ALA A 51 -3.12 -2.32 3.60
CA ALA A 51 -3.94 -3.04 2.63
C ALA A 51 -5.41 -3.10 3.07
N GLU A 52 -5.67 -3.35 4.36
CA GLU A 52 -7.03 -3.31 4.95
C GLU A 52 -7.65 -1.91 4.84
N MET A 53 -6.90 -0.85 5.17
CA MET A 53 -7.39 0.53 5.03
C MET A 53 -7.75 0.87 3.59
N LEU A 54 -6.94 0.41 2.62
CA LEU A 54 -7.19 0.62 1.19
C LEU A 54 -8.41 -0.17 0.70
N ASP A 55 -8.61 -1.40 1.19
CA ASP A 55 -9.80 -2.19 0.86
C ASP A 55 -11.09 -1.55 1.39
N VAL A 56 -11.07 -1.05 2.63
CA VAL A 56 -12.20 -0.30 3.21
C VAL A 56 -12.51 0.95 2.39
N TYR A 57 -11.49 1.75 2.07
CA TYR A 57 -11.68 2.98 1.29
C TYR A 57 -12.22 2.69 -0.13
N SER A 58 -11.75 1.61 -0.76
CA SER A 58 -12.25 1.15 -2.06
C SER A 58 -13.74 0.81 -2.00
N LYS A 59 -14.17 0.08 -0.96
CA LYS A 59 -15.58 -0.27 -0.72
C LYS A 59 -16.44 0.96 -0.47
N ASP A 60 -15.99 1.89 0.36
CA ASP A 60 -16.72 3.14 0.63
C ASP A 60 -16.93 3.99 -0.63
N LEU A 61 -15.91 4.05 -1.49
CA LEU A 61 -16.00 4.75 -2.76
C LEU A 61 -16.95 4.07 -3.74
N GLN A 62 -16.97 2.73 -3.79
CA GLN A 62 -17.91 1.97 -4.62
C GLN A 62 -19.35 2.15 -4.15
N ASN A 63 -19.59 2.12 -2.84
CA ASN A 63 -20.93 2.28 -2.25
C ASN A 63 -21.56 3.65 -2.55
N LYS A 64 -20.76 4.71 -2.68
CA LYS A 64 -21.27 6.04 -3.11
C LYS A 64 -21.70 6.08 -4.57
N ILE A 65 -21.19 5.16 -5.41
CA ILE A 65 -21.45 5.14 -6.85
C ILE A 65 -22.73 4.33 -7.18
N THR A 66 -23.21 3.46 -6.28
CA THR A 66 -24.15 2.38 -6.65
C THR A 66 -25.61 2.50 -6.23
N ALA A 67 -26.04 3.30 -5.25
CA ALA A 67 -27.34 2.98 -4.63
C ALA A 67 -28.62 3.34 -5.44
N ASP A 68 -28.85 4.58 -5.90
CA ASP A 68 -30.24 4.98 -6.24
C ASP A 68 -30.50 5.46 -7.68
N ASN A 69 -29.50 5.54 -8.55
CA ASN A 69 -29.63 6.22 -9.85
C ASN A 69 -28.85 5.56 -11.00
N PHE A 70 -28.79 4.22 -11.03
CA PHE A 70 -28.03 3.51 -12.07
C PHE A 70 -28.46 3.94 -13.49
N LEU A 71 -27.46 4.30 -14.31
CA LEU A 71 -27.59 4.87 -15.66
C LEU A 71 -28.27 6.24 -15.77
N MET A 72 -28.75 6.85 -14.69
CA MET A 72 -29.48 8.12 -14.81
C MET A 72 -28.60 9.26 -15.28
N ASP A 73 -27.40 9.39 -14.72
CA ASP A 73 -26.43 10.40 -15.11
C ASP A 73 -25.93 10.16 -16.54
N GLU A 74 -25.66 8.90 -16.88
CA GLU A 74 -25.22 8.50 -18.20
C GLU A 74 -26.31 8.76 -19.26
N ILE A 75 -27.58 8.53 -18.93
CA ILE A 75 -28.73 8.88 -19.78
C ILE A 75 -28.83 10.40 -19.97
N GLN A 76 -28.62 11.20 -18.92
CA GLN A 76 -28.67 12.66 -19.03
C GLN A 76 -27.55 13.19 -19.92
N VAL A 77 -26.32 12.71 -19.71
CA VAL A 77 -25.16 13.07 -20.53
C VAL A 77 -25.41 12.70 -21.99
N TRP A 78 -25.94 11.49 -22.24
CA TRP A 78 -26.21 11.04 -23.59
C TRP A 78 -27.26 11.89 -24.32
N LYS A 79 -28.36 12.22 -23.63
CA LYS A 79 -29.39 13.11 -24.17
C LYS A 79 -28.84 14.50 -24.51
N TYR A 80 -27.95 15.02 -23.66
CA TYR A 80 -27.28 16.29 -23.93
C TYR A 80 -26.42 16.24 -25.19
N ILE A 81 -25.63 15.16 -25.36
CA ILE A 81 -24.80 14.96 -26.55
C ILE A 81 -25.67 14.87 -27.80
N GLU A 82 -26.76 14.09 -27.77
CA GLU A 82 -27.70 13.95 -28.88
C GLU A 82 -28.31 15.30 -29.27
N ASP A 83 -28.79 16.07 -28.29
CA ASP A 83 -29.38 17.39 -28.49
C ASP A 83 -28.38 18.41 -29.08
N VAL A 84 -27.16 18.46 -28.55
CA VAL A 84 -26.08 19.27 -29.13
C VAL A 84 -25.77 18.84 -30.56
N TYR A 85 -25.65 17.54 -30.81
CA TYR A 85 -25.34 16.98 -32.12
C TYR A 85 -26.41 17.33 -33.16
N VAL A 86 -27.68 17.10 -32.84
CA VAL A 86 -28.81 17.45 -33.71
C VAL A 86 -28.85 18.95 -33.96
N ARG A 87 -28.66 19.80 -32.94
CA ARG A 87 -28.61 21.27 -33.13
C ARG A 87 -27.50 21.71 -34.07
N VAL A 88 -26.29 21.17 -33.92
CA VAL A 88 -25.15 21.49 -34.78
C VAL A 88 -25.42 21.05 -36.22
N LEU A 89 -25.88 19.80 -36.42
CA LEU A 89 -26.25 19.31 -37.75
C LEU A 89 -27.36 20.14 -38.38
N LYS A 90 -28.38 20.51 -37.59
CA LYS A 90 -29.49 21.36 -38.04
C LYS A 90 -28.92 22.68 -38.56
N LYS A 91 -28.16 23.40 -37.73
CA LYS A 91 -27.55 24.70 -38.04
C LYS A 91 -26.71 24.68 -39.32
N HIS A 92 -25.93 23.63 -39.54
CA HIS A 92 -25.06 23.54 -40.72
C HIS A 92 -25.80 23.08 -41.98
N SER A 93 -26.97 22.46 -41.86
CA SER A 93 -27.79 22.01 -43.00
C SER A 93 -28.96 22.93 -43.35
N GLU A 94 -29.18 24.02 -42.60
CA GLU A 94 -30.32 24.95 -42.81
C GLU A 94 -30.38 25.53 -44.22
N ARG A 95 -29.23 25.73 -44.86
CA ARG A 95 -29.13 26.25 -46.23
C ARG A 95 -29.45 25.23 -47.32
N TYR A 96 -29.57 23.95 -46.96
CA TYR A 96 -29.75 22.84 -47.91
C TYR A 96 -30.86 21.87 -47.44
N PRO A 97 -32.14 22.20 -47.68
CA PRO A 97 -33.28 21.42 -47.16
C PRO A 97 -33.32 19.95 -47.64
N GLN A 98 -32.85 19.70 -48.87
CA GLN A 98 -32.71 18.35 -49.43
C GLN A 98 -31.64 17.52 -48.69
N LEU A 99 -30.61 18.18 -48.17
CA LEU A 99 -29.54 17.55 -47.39
C LEU A 99 -29.98 17.32 -45.95
N HIS A 100 -30.94 18.09 -45.45
CA HIS A 100 -31.37 18.08 -44.05
C HIS A 100 -31.80 16.70 -43.54
N SER A 101 -32.78 16.09 -44.20
CA SER A 101 -33.31 14.77 -43.80
C SER A 101 -32.26 13.66 -43.97
N SER A 102 -31.40 13.78 -44.99
CA SER A 102 -30.32 12.83 -45.26
C SER A 102 -29.18 12.93 -44.22
N THR A 103 -28.74 14.16 -43.90
CA THR A 103 -27.67 14.45 -42.93
C THR A 103 -28.08 14.10 -41.51
N ILE A 104 -29.30 14.46 -41.09
CA ILE A 104 -29.81 14.09 -39.76
C ILE A 104 -29.93 12.57 -39.63
N ARG A 105 -30.46 11.88 -40.66
CA ARG A 105 -30.57 10.41 -40.67
C ARG A 105 -29.21 9.72 -40.65
N ALA A 106 -28.27 10.17 -41.49
CA ALA A 106 -26.89 9.67 -41.47
C ALA A 106 -26.22 9.89 -40.12
N GLY A 107 -26.50 11.04 -39.47
CA GLY A 107 -26.00 11.34 -38.15
C GLY A 107 -26.54 10.40 -37.06
N HIS A 108 -27.85 10.13 -37.05
CA HIS A 108 -28.43 9.12 -36.14
C HIS A 108 -27.87 7.72 -36.41
N ASN A 109 -27.66 7.35 -37.68
CA ASN A 109 -27.02 6.08 -38.03
C ASN A 109 -25.59 5.99 -37.48
N LEU A 110 -24.77 7.03 -37.64
CA LEU A 110 -23.41 7.07 -37.06
C LEU A 110 -23.44 6.99 -35.53
N MET A 111 -24.36 7.69 -34.88
CA MET A 111 -24.55 7.66 -33.43
C MET A 111 -24.90 6.25 -32.92
N SER A 112 -25.58 5.45 -33.74
CA SER A 112 -25.83 4.03 -33.46
C SER A 112 -24.60 3.13 -33.74
N MET A 113 -23.76 3.48 -34.72
CA MET A 113 -22.57 2.71 -35.15
C MET A 113 -21.34 2.87 -34.24
N VAL A 114 -21.20 3.98 -33.50
CA VAL A 114 -20.11 4.19 -32.53
C VAL A 114 -20.04 3.06 -31.46
N ASN A 115 -21.10 2.23 -31.39
CA ASN A 115 -21.24 1.12 -30.46
C ASN A 115 -20.69 -0.24 -30.94
N ASP A 116 -20.33 -0.42 -32.22
CA ASP A 116 -19.93 -1.74 -32.76
C ASP A 116 -18.42 -2.06 -32.60
N SER A 117 -17.63 -1.10 -32.11
CA SER A 117 -16.20 -1.27 -31.84
C SER A 117 -15.96 -2.02 -30.51
N LYS A 118 -16.19 -3.34 -30.52
CA LYS A 118 -15.93 -4.42 -29.54
C LYS A 118 -15.16 -4.11 -28.23
N PHE A 119 -15.61 -4.69 -27.10
CA PHE A 119 -14.89 -5.69 -26.26
C PHE A 119 -15.82 -6.32 -25.18
N ASN A 120 -15.82 -7.66 -25.04
CA ASN A 120 -16.25 -8.53 -23.91
C ASN A 120 -17.48 -8.19 -23.01
N LEU A 121 -18.40 -7.32 -23.42
CA LEU A 121 -19.63 -7.04 -22.67
C LEU A 121 -20.87 -7.71 -23.23
N SER A 122 -20.79 -8.39 -24.38
CA SER A 122 -21.95 -9.02 -25.04
C SER A 122 -22.73 -9.93 -24.10
N PHE A 123 -22.07 -10.75 -23.27
CA PHE A 123 -22.76 -11.63 -22.33
C PHE A 123 -23.46 -10.87 -21.19
N ILE A 124 -22.74 -9.94 -20.54
CA ILE A 124 -23.30 -9.13 -19.44
C ILE A 124 -24.45 -8.25 -19.95
N PHE A 125 -24.26 -7.63 -21.13
CA PHE A 125 -25.27 -6.81 -21.79
C PHE A 125 -26.48 -7.62 -22.25
N THR A 126 -26.28 -8.86 -22.73
CA THR A 126 -27.38 -9.77 -23.08
C THR A 126 -28.20 -10.14 -21.85
N ASN A 127 -27.54 -10.49 -20.74
CA ASN A 127 -28.22 -10.76 -19.48
C ASN A 127 -29.00 -9.52 -18.98
N PHE A 128 -28.38 -8.34 -19.04
CA PHE A 128 -29.01 -7.07 -18.70
C PHE A 128 -30.26 -6.78 -19.55
N THR A 129 -30.17 -6.98 -20.86
CA THR A 129 -31.29 -6.79 -21.80
C THR A 129 -32.43 -7.76 -21.53
N ASN A 130 -32.11 -9.03 -21.23
CA ASN A 130 -33.11 -10.04 -20.88
C ASN A 130 -33.88 -9.66 -19.61
N VAL A 131 -33.18 -9.15 -18.58
CA VAL A 131 -33.80 -8.71 -17.33
C VAL A 131 -34.64 -7.44 -17.52
N LEU A 132 -34.19 -6.50 -18.36
CA LEU A 132 -34.99 -5.32 -18.70
C LEU A 132 -36.33 -5.69 -19.36
N ASN A 133 -36.31 -6.72 -20.22
CA ASN A 133 -37.49 -7.22 -20.93
C ASN A 133 -38.43 -8.06 -20.04
N ASP A 134 -37.90 -8.70 -18.99
CA ASP A 134 -38.70 -9.45 -18.01
C ASP A 134 -39.37 -8.50 -16.99
N LYS A 135 -40.66 -8.22 -17.19
CA LYS A 135 -41.45 -7.31 -16.34
C LYS A 135 -41.47 -7.71 -14.86
N ASN A 136 -41.27 -8.99 -14.54
CA ASN A 136 -41.33 -9.51 -13.18
C ASN A 136 -40.02 -9.30 -12.39
N LYS A 137 -38.92 -8.96 -13.07
CA LYS A 137 -37.65 -8.66 -12.41
C LYS A 137 -37.52 -7.16 -12.14
N SER A 138 -37.12 -6.81 -10.92
CA SER A 138 -36.85 -5.41 -10.53
C SER A 138 -35.36 -5.10 -10.38
N LYS A 139 -34.54 -6.13 -10.13
CA LYS A 139 -33.11 -6.01 -9.89
C LYS A 139 -32.29 -6.97 -10.74
N ILE A 140 -31.05 -6.61 -11.00
CA ILE A 140 -30.04 -7.46 -11.64
C ILE A 140 -28.74 -7.44 -10.84
N GLY A 141 -28.23 -8.63 -10.54
CA GLY A 141 -26.87 -8.79 -10.02
C GLY A 141 -25.86 -8.60 -11.15
N LEU A 142 -25.05 -7.56 -11.08
CA LEU A 142 -23.93 -7.33 -12.00
C LEU A 142 -22.61 -7.65 -11.29
N PRO A 143 -21.63 -8.30 -11.95
CA PRO A 143 -20.35 -8.66 -11.32
C PRO A 143 -19.56 -7.49 -10.71
N ILE A 144 -19.92 -6.24 -11.06
CA ILE A 144 -19.21 -5.02 -10.65
C ILE A 144 -20.09 -4.09 -9.80
N PHE A 145 -21.41 -4.26 -9.79
CA PHE A 145 -22.33 -3.28 -9.21
C PHE A 145 -23.35 -3.86 -8.22
N ASP A 146 -23.10 -5.07 -7.72
CA ASP A 146 -24.05 -5.82 -6.88
C ASP A 146 -25.46 -5.83 -7.50
N ASP A 147 -26.50 -5.80 -6.65
CA ASP A 147 -27.90 -5.78 -7.08
C ASP A 147 -28.34 -4.37 -7.45
N VAL A 148 -28.54 -4.16 -8.75
CA VAL A 148 -28.93 -2.88 -9.34
C VAL A 148 -30.41 -2.88 -9.68
N GLU A 149 -31.15 -1.85 -9.25
CA GLU A 149 -32.54 -1.64 -9.69
C GLU A 149 -32.58 -1.22 -11.17
N VAL A 150 -33.53 -1.77 -11.94
CA VAL A 150 -33.64 -1.51 -13.39
C VAL A 150 -35.05 -1.11 -13.83
N VAL A 151 -36.02 -1.08 -12.93
CA VAL A 151 -37.42 -0.76 -13.26
C VAL A 151 -37.54 0.64 -13.85
N HIS A 152 -36.79 1.61 -13.31
CA HIS A 152 -36.81 2.99 -13.76
C HIS A 152 -36.28 3.19 -15.19
N LEU A 153 -35.54 2.21 -15.73
CA LEU A 153 -34.96 2.27 -17.07
C LEU A 153 -35.97 1.94 -18.18
N ARG A 154 -37.06 1.22 -17.84
CA ARG A 154 -38.08 0.76 -18.80
C ARG A 154 -38.84 1.89 -19.50
N LYS A 155 -38.79 3.11 -18.96
CA LYS A 155 -39.41 4.31 -19.55
C LYS A 155 -38.57 4.93 -20.67
N TYR A 156 -37.31 4.51 -20.82
CA TYR A 156 -36.40 5.02 -21.85
C TYR A 156 -36.34 4.05 -23.04
N SER A 157 -35.97 4.57 -24.21
CA SER A 157 -35.80 3.73 -25.40
C SER A 157 -34.61 2.76 -25.21
N PRO A 158 -34.68 1.54 -25.75
CA PRO A 158 -33.61 0.55 -25.63
C PRO A 158 -32.24 1.07 -26.10
N VAL A 159 -32.24 1.90 -27.15
CA VAL A 159 -31.03 2.51 -27.71
C VAL A 159 -30.34 3.43 -26.70
N VAL A 160 -31.09 4.29 -26.01
CA VAL A 160 -30.54 5.21 -25.01
C VAL A 160 -30.04 4.45 -23.78
N VAL A 161 -30.77 3.43 -23.33
CA VAL A 161 -30.35 2.59 -22.21
C VAL A 161 -29.06 1.82 -22.54
N GLN A 162 -28.93 1.32 -23.77
CA GLN A 162 -27.71 0.65 -24.24
C GLN A 162 -26.50 1.60 -24.25
N GLN A 163 -26.67 2.81 -24.77
CA GLN A 163 -25.58 3.81 -24.84
C GLN A 163 -25.14 4.25 -23.44
N ALA A 164 -26.09 4.47 -22.54
CA ALA A 164 -25.80 4.78 -21.14
C ALA A 164 -25.09 3.62 -20.43
N PHE A 165 -25.52 2.38 -20.68
CA PHE A 165 -24.87 1.20 -20.12
C PHE A 165 -23.42 1.07 -20.61
N ASP A 166 -23.17 1.25 -21.91
CA ASP A 166 -21.80 1.20 -22.45
C ASP A 166 -20.91 2.29 -21.85
N MET A 167 -21.42 3.54 -21.74
CA MET A 167 -20.73 4.62 -21.04
C MET A 167 -20.39 4.24 -19.60
N LYS A 168 -21.35 3.67 -18.86
CA LYS A 168 -21.15 3.21 -17.48
C LYS A 168 -20.01 2.21 -17.38
N MET A 169 -20.00 1.23 -18.29
CA MET A 169 -18.99 0.19 -18.30
C MET A 169 -17.60 0.74 -18.61
N ARG A 170 -17.47 1.65 -19.59
CA ARG A 170 -16.21 2.30 -19.94
C ARG A 170 -15.69 3.18 -18.81
N LEU A 171 -16.54 4.01 -18.22
CA LEU A 171 -16.19 4.85 -17.08
C LEU A 171 -15.72 4.00 -15.90
N THR A 172 -16.37 2.87 -15.67
CA THR A 172 -16.00 1.95 -14.59
C THR A 172 -14.67 1.25 -14.83
N ALA A 173 -14.41 0.82 -16.06
CA ALA A 173 -13.11 0.25 -16.44
C ALA A 173 -11.98 1.30 -16.31
N TYR A 174 -12.23 2.53 -16.77
CA TYR A 174 -11.29 3.64 -16.63
C TYR A 174 -11.03 3.97 -15.16
N TRP A 175 -12.08 4.06 -14.34
CA TRP A 175 -11.98 4.36 -12.92
C TRP A 175 -11.17 3.30 -12.17
N LYS A 176 -11.37 2.01 -12.47
CA LYS A 176 -10.56 0.91 -11.92
C LYS A 176 -9.07 1.13 -12.20
N ILE A 177 -8.72 1.52 -13.43
CA ILE A 177 -7.32 1.76 -13.82
C ILE A 177 -6.75 2.99 -13.10
N VAL A 178 -7.52 4.08 -13.02
CA VAL A 178 -7.09 5.31 -12.32
C VAL A 178 -6.89 5.06 -10.84
N LEU A 179 -7.83 4.35 -10.19
CA LEU A 179 -7.75 4.02 -8.77
C LEU A 179 -6.52 3.15 -8.48
N LEU A 180 -6.28 2.10 -9.28
CA LEU A 180 -5.07 1.28 -9.16
C LEU A 180 -3.80 2.13 -9.27
N ARG A 181 -3.73 3.03 -10.26
CA ARG A 181 -2.58 3.93 -10.42
C ARG A 181 -2.37 4.88 -9.25
N LEU A 182 -3.45 5.43 -8.69
CA LEU A 182 -3.37 6.29 -7.51
C LEU A 182 -2.87 5.51 -6.30
N VAL A 183 -3.40 4.30 -6.08
CA VAL A 183 -2.95 3.41 -5.01
C VAL A 183 -1.49 3.03 -5.19
N ASP A 184 -1.07 2.64 -6.39
CA ASP A 184 0.32 2.31 -6.70
C ASP A 184 1.24 3.52 -6.49
N SER A 185 0.82 4.72 -6.91
CA SER A 185 1.58 5.95 -6.73
C SER A 185 1.73 6.32 -5.24
N LEU A 186 0.67 6.17 -4.44
CA LEU A 186 0.71 6.38 -3.00
C LEU A 186 1.59 5.34 -2.30
N GLY A 187 1.47 4.07 -2.70
CA GLY A 187 2.31 2.99 -2.22
C GLY A 187 3.79 3.24 -2.51
N LEU A 188 4.12 3.64 -3.74
CA LEU A 188 5.49 3.96 -4.13
C LEU A 188 6.03 5.17 -3.36
N HIS A 189 5.23 6.23 -3.22
CA HIS A 189 5.61 7.42 -2.47
C HIS A 189 5.86 7.11 -0.99
N LEU A 190 5.01 6.27 -0.39
CA LEU A 190 5.17 5.84 1.00
C LEU A 190 6.42 4.99 1.18
N VAL A 191 6.66 4.02 0.30
CA VAL A 191 7.88 3.18 0.33
C VAL A 191 9.12 4.05 0.18
N LEU A 192 9.12 4.99 -0.77
CA LEU A 192 10.23 5.93 -0.97
C LEU A 192 10.46 6.81 0.27
N SER A 193 9.37 7.31 0.87
CA SER A 193 9.44 8.14 2.09
C SER A 193 10.05 7.37 3.26
N VAL A 194 9.63 6.13 3.46
CA VAL A 194 10.19 5.22 4.48
C VAL A 194 11.65 4.89 4.19
N GLN A 195 12.01 4.63 2.94
CA GLN A 195 13.40 4.39 2.55
C GLN A 195 14.28 5.62 2.82
N ASN A 196 13.81 6.83 2.49
CA ASN A 196 14.53 8.08 2.77
C ASN A 196 14.69 8.34 4.28
N LEU A 197 13.64 8.08 5.06
CA LEU A 197 13.67 8.15 6.51
C LEU A 197 14.76 7.23 7.07
N VAL A 198 14.71 5.94 6.72
CA VAL A 198 15.63 4.93 7.24
C VAL A 198 17.05 5.14 6.72
N ASN A 199 17.23 5.55 5.47
CA ASN A 199 18.56 5.68 4.87
C ASN A 199 19.27 6.97 5.24
N ASN A 200 18.56 8.09 5.31
CA ASN A 200 19.19 9.41 5.35
C ASN A 200 18.75 10.18 6.60
N SER A 201 17.44 10.28 6.84
CA SER A 201 16.92 11.20 7.85
C SER A 201 17.26 10.81 9.29
N ILE A 202 17.25 9.51 9.63
CA ILE A 202 17.62 9.05 10.98
C ILE A 202 19.09 9.32 11.28
N GLU A 203 19.96 9.09 10.29
CA GLU A 203 21.40 9.28 10.45
C GLU A 203 21.73 10.77 10.60
N ASP A 204 21.17 11.61 9.72
CA ASP A 204 21.36 13.06 9.77
C ASP A 204 20.87 13.67 11.08
N GLU A 205 19.69 13.28 11.58
CA GLU A 205 19.13 13.84 12.81
C GLU A 205 19.96 13.43 14.03
N ILE A 206 20.42 12.18 14.08
CA ILE A 206 21.24 11.70 15.19
C ILE A 206 22.64 12.33 15.13
N VAL A 207 23.23 12.49 13.95
CA VAL A 207 24.52 13.18 13.79
C VAL A 207 24.40 14.65 14.20
N LYS A 208 23.32 15.34 13.83
CA LYS A 208 23.07 16.72 14.28
C LYS A 208 22.97 16.81 15.81
N GLU A 209 22.21 15.92 16.44
CA GLU A 209 22.08 15.88 17.90
C GLU A 209 23.43 15.68 18.59
N LEU A 210 24.28 14.80 18.03
CA LEU A 210 25.63 14.56 18.54
C LEU A 210 26.52 15.80 18.43
N LEU A 211 26.48 16.51 17.29
CA LEU A 211 27.29 17.70 17.01
C LEU A 211 26.85 18.93 17.82
N ASN A 212 25.58 19.01 18.22
CA ASN A 212 25.04 20.13 18.99
C ASN A 212 25.38 20.05 20.49
N SER A 213 25.95 18.95 20.97
CA SER A 213 26.27 18.76 22.39
C SER A 213 27.56 19.48 22.82
N GLN A 214 27.46 20.78 23.14
CA GLN A 214 28.63 21.58 23.58
C GLN A 214 29.30 21.12 24.90
N ASN A 215 28.72 20.17 25.65
CA ASN A 215 29.19 19.76 26.98
C ASN A 215 29.21 18.22 27.15
N GLY A 216 30.05 17.50 26.40
CA GLY A 216 30.34 16.08 26.67
C GLY A 216 29.19 15.11 26.43
N GLY A 217 28.33 15.39 25.44
CA GLY A 217 27.07 14.66 25.23
C GLY A 217 27.23 13.17 24.94
N ILE A 218 28.26 12.78 24.18
CA ILE A 218 28.45 11.37 23.79
C ILE A 218 28.76 10.47 25.01
N GLU A 219 29.55 10.97 25.97
CA GLU A 219 29.87 10.21 27.19
C GLU A 219 28.64 10.05 28.10
N LYS A 220 27.82 11.08 28.26
CA LYS A 220 26.56 11.00 29.01
C LYS A 220 25.51 10.12 28.32
N MET A 221 25.45 10.13 26.99
CA MET A 221 24.50 9.30 26.22
C MET A 221 24.85 7.81 26.24
N LEU A 222 26.11 7.46 26.50
CA LEU A 222 26.59 6.08 26.63
C LEU A 222 26.71 5.63 28.09
N GLU A 223 26.22 6.43 29.04
CA GLU A 223 26.19 6.08 30.45
C GLU A 223 25.21 4.92 30.66
N GLU A 224 25.72 3.80 31.16
CA GLU A 224 24.93 2.58 31.28
C GLU A 224 23.89 2.67 32.41
N SER A 225 22.75 2.02 32.21
CA SER A 225 21.75 1.87 33.26
C SER A 225 22.35 1.25 34.53
N PRO A 226 22.02 1.76 35.74
CA PRO A 226 22.51 1.23 37.02
C PRO A 226 22.28 -0.29 37.18
N VAL A 227 21.19 -0.81 36.60
CA VAL A 227 20.85 -2.23 36.61
C VAL A 227 21.82 -3.06 35.78
N VAL A 228 22.30 -2.51 34.67
CA VAL A 228 23.29 -3.17 33.79
C VAL A 228 24.67 -3.15 34.45
N VAL A 229 25.04 -2.02 35.06
CA VAL A 229 26.31 -1.88 35.81
C VAL A 229 26.39 -2.92 36.93
N THR A 230 25.35 -3.01 37.77
CA THR A 230 25.31 -3.97 38.89
C THR A 230 25.34 -5.43 38.41
N LYS A 231 24.64 -5.77 37.32
CA LYS A 231 24.74 -7.11 36.71
C LYS A 231 26.14 -7.42 36.19
N ARG A 232 26.79 -6.46 35.52
CA ARG A 232 28.16 -6.61 35.00
C ARG A 232 29.18 -6.81 36.12
N GLU A 233 29.07 -6.05 37.21
CA GLU A 233 29.97 -6.20 38.35
C GLU A 233 29.86 -7.58 38.99
N LYS A 234 28.64 -8.08 39.17
CA LYS A 234 28.41 -9.45 39.68
C LYS A 234 29.02 -10.49 38.75
N LEU A 235 28.80 -10.36 37.45
CA LEU A 235 29.34 -11.29 36.46
C LEU A 235 30.88 -11.29 36.45
N ASN A 236 31.51 -10.11 36.48
CA ASN A 236 32.97 -9.99 36.53
C ASN A 236 33.57 -10.60 37.81
N LYS A 237 32.89 -10.44 38.96
CA LYS A 237 33.30 -11.12 40.21
C LYS A 237 33.25 -12.64 40.06
N SER A 238 32.18 -13.18 39.48
CA SER A 238 32.07 -14.62 39.22
C SER A 238 33.12 -15.12 38.22
N ILE A 239 33.38 -14.38 37.14
CA ILE A 239 34.43 -14.74 36.16
C ILE A 239 35.79 -14.81 36.83
N LYS A 240 36.14 -13.83 37.67
CA LYS A 240 37.42 -13.82 38.39
C LYS A 240 37.55 -15.04 39.32
N LEU A 241 36.51 -15.34 40.11
CA LEU A 241 36.50 -16.52 40.98
C LEU A 241 36.68 -17.84 40.20
N LEU A 242 36.06 -17.96 39.03
CA LEU A 242 36.22 -19.13 38.16
C LEU A 242 37.62 -19.23 37.57
N GLN A 243 38.27 -18.11 37.24
CA GLN A 243 39.65 -18.09 36.79
C GLN A 243 40.61 -18.53 37.91
N ASP A 244 40.43 -18.00 39.13
CA ASP A 244 41.23 -18.37 40.30
C ASP A 244 41.05 -19.87 40.62
N SER A 245 39.80 -20.37 40.59
CA SER A 245 39.51 -21.78 40.79
C SER A 245 40.12 -22.68 39.71
N LYS A 246 40.13 -22.22 38.45
CA LYS A 246 40.76 -22.96 37.34
C LYS A 246 42.26 -23.12 37.57
N GLU A 247 42.94 -22.09 38.05
CA GLU A 247 44.38 -22.13 38.34
C GLU A 247 44.70 -23.10 39.47
N VAL A 248 43.91 -23.10 40.55
CA VAL A 248 44.06 -24.07 41.64
C VAL A 248 43.89 -25.51 41.14
N VAL A 249 42.87 -25.77 40.32
CA VAL A 249 42.64 -27.11 39.76
C VAL A 249 43.78 -27.52 38.82
N SER A 250 44.31 -26.60 38.00
CA SER A 250 45.49 -26.87 37.16
C SER A 250 46.69 -27.29 38.02
N ASN A 251 46.98 -26.56 39.09
CA ASN A 251 48.09 -26.88 40.00
C ASN A 251 47.92 -28.25 40.67
N ILE A 252 46.70 -28.64 41.02
CA ILE A 252 46.42 -29.99 41.57
C ILE A 252 46.66 -31.05 40.50
N MET A 253 46.15 -30.83 39.28
CA MET A 253 46.31 -31.76 38.16
C MET A 253 47.77 -31.98 37.77
N ASP A 254 48.58 -30.92 37.77
CA ASP A 254 50.02 -30.98 37.49
C ASP A 254 50.76 -31.80 38.56
N ARG A 255 50.39 -31.65 39.85
CA ARG A 255 50.96 -32.45 40.95
C ARG A 255 50.59 -33.93 40.86
N MET A 256 49.34 -34.25 40.53
CA MET A 256 48.94 -35.66 40.33
C MET A 256 49.64 -36.30 39.13
N SER A 257 49.93 -35.51 38.09
CA SER A 257 50.67 -35.99 36.91
C SER A 257 52.16 -36.19 37.21
N ALA A 258 52.73 -35.41 38.12
CA ALA A 258 54.12 -35.55 38.59
C ALA A 258 54.31 -36.73 39.57
N ASP A 259 53.33 -37.00 40.43
CA ASP A 259 53.34 -38.12 41.37
C ASP A 259 53.00 -39.48 40.72
N GLY A 260 52.62 -39.47 39.43
CA GLY A 260 52.15 -40.64 38.66
C GLY A 260 53.21 -41.40 37.85
N CYS A 261 54.51 -41.08 37.96
CA CYS A 261 55.56 -41.83 37.26
C CYS A 261 56.39 -42.70 38.22
N PRO A 262 56.02 -43.97 38.46
CA PRO A 262 56.96 -44.94 38.98
C PRO A 262 57.96 -45.27 37.87
N ALA A 263 59.22 -44.90 38.09
CA ALA A 263 60.34 -45.49 37.38
C ALA A 263 60.30 -47.02 37.60
N HIS A 264 60.07 -47.76 36.53
CA HIS A 264 60.43 -49.17 36.41
C HIS A 264 61.41 -49.32 35.26
#